data_AF-A0A969PXC9-F1
#
_entry.id   AF-A0A969PXC9-F1
#
_cell.length_a   1.000
_cell.length_b   1.000
_cell.length_c   1.000
_cell.angle_alpha   90.00
_cell.angle_beta   90.00
_cell.angle_gamma   90.00
#
_symmetry.space_group_name_H-M   'P 1'
#
loop_
_entity.id
_entity.type
_entity.pdbx_description
1 polymer ?
#
loop_
_entity_poly.entity_id
_entity_poly.type
_entity_poly.pdbx_seq_one_letter_code
_entity_poly.pdbx_strand_id
1 'polypeptide(L)'
;MDGQEVFMDVTIIYRIPPENVNRIHQDWNGTIFEETFIRPTVRSLVRDVVSGYQAEEIYGVKRNDLQAEIEAELSTRFTERGFELSDVLLRNISFSDAFTQAIEDKQIEEQRLQQSVTAAERREAEATGNANAAIQTARGDAEARLVQARAEAEGLRLISDQLAANPNLLQYIYIQSLGDNVSLALIPSNTPFLFDSSTFTELAPGFVAPAVPALEATPEGE
;
A
#
# COMPACT_ATOMS: atom_id res chain seq x y z
N MET A 1 -2.70 -27.66 30.31
CA MET A 1 -3.96 -27.31 29.63
C MET A 1 -4.68 -26.38 30.57
N ASP A 2 -4.87 -25.12 30.15
CA ASP A 2 -5.61 -24.14 30.94
C ASP A 2 -6.97 -24.73 31.32
N GLY A 3 -7.24 -24.76 32.62
CA GLY A 3 -8.50 -25.27 33.18
C GLY A 3 -9.62 -24.26 32.95
N GLN A 4 -9.95 -24.01 31.69
CA GLN A 4 -10.99 -23.07 31.30
C GLN A 4 -12.36 -23.71 31.49
N GLU A 5 -13.26 -23.00 32.17
CA GLU A 5 -14.65 -23.42 32.30
C GLU A 5 -15.39 -23.14 30.99
N VAL A 6 -15.97 -24.20 30.43
CA VAL A 6 -16.80 -24.17 29.22
C VAL A 6 -18.19 -24.70 29.58
N PHE A 7 -19.22 -23.91 29.34
CA PHE A 7 -20.61 -24.28 29.52
C PHE A 7 -21.20 -24.68 28.18
N MET A 8 -21.65 -25.93 28.07
CA MET A 8 -22.20 -26.48 26.83
C MET A 8 -23.56 -27.15 27.06
N ASP A 9 -24.53 -26.75 26.26
CA ASP A 9 -25.85 -27.37 26.22
C ASP A 9 -25.90 -28.41 25.09
N VAL A 10 -26.09 -29.67 25.49
CA VAL A 10 -26.16 -30.81 24.57
C VAL A 10 -27.52 -31.48 24.70
N THR A 11 -28.23 -31.64 23.59
CA THR A 11 -29.46 -32.44 23.50
C THR A 11 -29.15 -33.75 22.80
N ILE A 12 -29.58 -34.86 23.40
CA ILE A 12 -29.41 -36.20 22.85
C ILE A 12 -30.79 -36.77 22.56
N ILE A 13 -30.98 -37.23 21.33
CA ILE A 13 -32.19 -37.95 20.93
C ILE A 13 -31.79 -39.40 20.70
N TYR A 14 -32.44 -40.31 21.42
CA TYR A 14 -32.15 -41.73 21.34
C TYR A 14 -33.45 -42.54 21.40
N ARG A 15 -33.38 -43.79 20.95
CA ARG A 15 -34.46 -44.76 21.08
C ARG A 15 -33.93 -46.09 21.59
N ILE A 16 -34.84 -46.88 22.16
CA ILE A 16 -34.54 -48.25 22.56
C ILE A 16 -35.14 -49.19 21.51
N PRO A 17 -34.32 -49.91 20.74
CA PRO A 17 -34.80 -50.93 19.82
C PRO A 17 -35.65 -51.99 20.56
N PRO A 18 -36.78 -52.44 20.00
CA PRO A 18 -37.69 -53.39 20.65
C PRO A 18 -37.00 -54.66 21.19
N GLU A 19 -36.01 -55.16 20.47
CA GLU A 19 -35.20 -56.33 20.82
C GLU A 19 -34.37 -56.15 22.09
N ASN A 20 -34.02 -54.91 22.46
CA ASN A 20 -33.18 -54.59 23.60
C ASN A 20 -33.97 -54.17 24.85
N VAL A 21 -35.28 -53.93 24.72
CA VAL A 21 -36.14 -53.41 25.82
C VAL A 21 -36.07 -54.28 27.07
N ASN A 22 -36.18 -55.60 26.94
CA ASN A 22 -36.16 -56.52 28.09
C ASN A 22 -34.80 -56.50 28.81
N ARG A 23 -33.71 -56.49 28.03
CA ARG A 23 -32.34 -56.42 28.59
C ARG A 23 -32.11 -55.12 29.33
N ILE A 24 -32.43 -53.99 28.72
CA ILE A 24 -32.26 -52.66 29.34
C ILE A 24 -33.12 -52.53 30.61
N HIS A 25 -34.34 -53.08 30.60
CA HIS A 25 -35.19 -53.09 31.79
C HIS A 25 -34.56 -53.87 32.95
N GLN A 26 -33.93 -55.01 32.67
CA GLN A 26 -33.25 -55.83 33.68
C GLN A 26 -31.94 -55.19 34.16
N ASP A 27 -31.12 -54.69 33.24
CA ASP A 27 -29.80 -54.10 33.52
C ASP A 27 -29.91 -52.81 34.36
N TRP A 28 -31.00 -52.04 34.19
CA TRP A 28 -31.19 -50.73 34.85
C TRP A 28 -32.54 -50.58 35.58
N ASN A 29 -33.16 -51.67 36.04
CA ASN A 29 -34.42 -51.64 36.80
C ASN A 29 -35.50 -50.72 36.21
N GLY A 30 -35.59 -50.70 34.87
CA GLY A 30 -36.62 -50.01 34.11
C GLY A 30 -36.51 -48.49 33.93
N THR A 31 -35.84 -47.73 34.80
CA THR A 31 -35.91 -46.24 34.72
C THR A 31 -34.63 -45.49 35.03
N ILE A 32 -33.61 -46.10 35.64
CA ILE A 32 -32.44 -45.34 36.13
C ILE A 32 -31.34 -45.15 35.07
N PHE A 33 -31.45 -45.80 33.91
CA PHE A 33 -30.41 -45.75 32.86
C PHE A 33 -30.12 -44.32 32.37
N GLU A 34 -31.09 -43.41 32.39
CA GLU A 34 -30.84 -42.02 32.03
C GLU A 34 -29.84 -41.33 32.96
N GLU A 35 -29.97 -41.54 34.26
CA GLU A 35 -29.15 -40.89 35.29
C GLU A 35 -27.84 -41.63 35.53
N THR A 36 -27.84 -42.96 35.36
CA THR A 36 -26.68 -43.80 35.65
C THR A 36 -25.79 -44.07 34.45
N PHE A 37 -26.33 -43.99 33.23
CA PHE A 37 -25.59 -44.30 32.00
C PHE A 37 -25.63 -43.14 31.01
N ILE A 38 -26.80 -42.72 30.54
CA ILE A 38 -26.92 -41.74 29.44
C ILE A 38 -26.25 -40.40 29.82
N ARG A 39 -26.69 -39.75 30.91
CA ARG A 39 -26.14 -38.44 31.31
C ARG A 39 -24.65 -38.50 31.66
N PRO A 40 -24.15 -39.49 32.45
CA PRO A 40 -22.72 -39.59 32.74
C PRO A 40 -21.85 -39.86 31.51
N THR A 41 -22.26 -40.78 30.63
CA THR A 41 -21.52 -41.13 29.42
C THR A 41 -21.42 -39.94 28.47
N VAL A 42 -22.53 -39.25 28.24
CA VAL A 42 -22.56 -38.04 27.39
C VAL A 42 -21.64 -36.97 27.97
N ARG A 43 -21.73 -36.68 29.28
CA ARG A 43 -20.89 -35.67 29.92
C ARG A 43 -19.40 -36.00 29.87
N SER A 44 -19.03 -37.26 30.08
CA SER A 44 -17.64 -37.70 30.00
C SER A 44 -17.11 -37.53 28.59
N LEU A 45 -17.82 -38.08 27.61
CA LEU A 45 -17.38 -38.09 26.23
C LEU A 45 -17.27 -36.67 25.65
N VAL A 46 -18.29 -35.84 25.87
CA VAL A 46 -18.26 -34.44 25.45
C VAL A 46 -17.06 -33.72 26.07
N ARG A 47 -16.76 -33.95 27.36
CA ARG A 47 -15.57 -33.36 28.01
C ARG A 47 -14.27 -33.85 27.36
N ASP A 48 -14.17 -35.14 27.07
CA ASP A 48 -12.97 -35.74 26.50
C ASP A 48 -12.71 -35.19 25.09
N VAL A 49 -13.73 -35.15 24.23
CA VAL A 49 -13.62 -34.58 22.88
C VAL A 49 -13.28 -33.09 22.95
N VAL A 50 -14.00 -32.30 23.76
CA VAL A 50 -13.77 -30.85 23.91
C VAL A 50 -12.36 -30.53 24.39
N SER A 51 -11.77 -31.38 25.23
CA SER A 51 -10.40 -31.18 25.72
C SER A 51 -9.32 -31.22 24.63
N GLY A 52 -9.64 -31.80 23.46
CA GLY A 52 -8.77 -31.84 22.30
C GLY A 52 -8.78 -30.57 21.43
N TYR A 53 -9.70 -29.64 21.68
CA TYR A 53 -9.91 -28.44 20.85
C TYR A 53 -9.50 -27.16 21.59
N GLN A 54 -9.02 -26.17 20.84
CA GLN A 54 -8.86 -24.81 21.38
C GLN A 54 -10.23 -24.12 21.46
N ALA A 55 -10.41 -23.25 22.45
CA ALA A 55 -11.67 -22.56 22.69
C ALA A 55 -12.14 -21.74 21.46
N GLU A 56 -11.20 -21.10 20.77
CA GLU A 56 -11.44 -20.32 19.55
C GLU A 56 -11.96 -21.20 18.40
N GLU A 57 -11.51 -22.45 18.33
CA GLU A 57 -11.93 -23.40 17.29
C GLU A 57 -13.35 -23.92 17.52
N ILE A 58 -13.72 -24.11 18.79
CA ILE A 58 -15.06 -24.54 19.22
C ILE A 58 -16.10 -23.46 18.92
N TYR A 59 -15.75 -22.18 19.14
CA TYR A 59 -16.65 -21.05 18.85
C TYR A 59 -16.79 -20.80 17.34
N GLY A 60 -15.75 -21.09 16.56
CA GLY A 60 -15.69 -20.78 15.13
C GLY A 60 -15.96 -21.98 14.23
N VAL A 61 -14.95 -22.32 13.44
CA VAL A 61 -15.10 -23.16 12.23
C VAL A 61 -15.24 -24.67 12.51
N LYS A 62 -14.75 -25.16 13.67
CA LYS A 62 -14.70 -26.60 13.96
C LYS A 62 -15.92 -27.12 14.74
N ARG A 63 -16.93 -26.28 14.98
CA ARG A 63 -18.14 -26.66 15.71
C ARG A 63 -18.85 -27.89 15.11
N ASN A 64 -18.93 -27.96 13.78
CA ASN A 64 -19.59 -29.07 13.09
C ASN A 64 -18.75 -30.35 13.19
N ASP A 65 -17.43 -30.23 13.10
CA ASP A 65 -16.51 -31.37 13.25
C ASP A 65 -16.58 -31.93 14.68
N LEU A 66 -16.58 -31.04 15.68
CA LEU A 66 -16.79 -31.40 17.09
C LEU A 66 -18.11 -32.15 17.29
N GLN A 67 -19.21 -31.65 16.72
CA GLN A 67 -20.52 -32.31 16.82
C GLN A 67 -20.50 -33.70 16.17
N ALA A 68 -19.91 -33.82 14.97
CA ALA A 68 -19.81 -35.09 14.26
C ALA A 68 -18.94 -36.12 15.02
N GLU A 69 -17.85 -35.68 15.63
CA GLU A 69 -16.99 -36.53 16.47
C GLU A 69 -17.72 -37.03 17.71
N ILE A 70 -18.40 -36.12 18.44
CA ILE A 70 -19.24 -36.48 19.59
C ILE A 70 -20.33 -37.48 19.17
N GLU A 71 -20.99 -37.26 18.05
CA GLU A 71 -22.05 -38.15 17.55
C GLU A 71 -21.50 -39.54 17.22
N ALA A 72 -20.37 -39.62 16.53
CA ALA A 72 -19.74 -40.89 16.14
C ALA A 72 -19.35 -41.74 17.38
N GLU A 73 -18.72 -41.10 18.37
CA GLU A 73 -18.32 -41.79 19.59
C GLU A 73 -19.53 -42.19 20.45
N LEU A 74 -20.52 -41.31 20.60
CA LEU A 74 -21.73 -41.63 21.36
C LEU A 74 -22.53 -42.74 20.70
N SER A 75 -22.65 -42.73 19.37
CA SER A 75 -23.33 -43.77 18.60
C SER A 75 -22.73 -45.15 18.88
N THR A 76 -21.40 -45.23 18.89
CA THR A 76 -20.67 -46.46 19.22
C THR A 76 -20.98 -46.92 20.64
N ARG A 77 -20.84 -46.02 21.63
CA ARG A 77 -21.09 -46.34 23.05
C ARG A 77 -22.54 -46.74 23.34
N PHE A 78 -23.50 -46.10 22.69
CA PHE A 78 -24.93 -46.38 22.86
C PHE A 78 -25.29 -47.74 22.28
N THR A 79 -24.77 -48.05 21.10
CA THR A 79 -25.00 -49.32 20.40
C THR A 79 -24.49 -50.51 21.22
N GLU A 80 -23.30 -50.40 21.84
CA GLU A 80 -22.76 -51.42 22.76
C GLU A 80 -23.71 -51.75 23.93
N ARG A 81 -24.49 -50.77 24.38
CA ARG A 81 -25.45 -50.91 25.48
C ARG A 81 -26.88 -51.14 25.02
N GLY A 82 -27.10 -51.28 23.71
CA GLY A 82 -28.40 -51.62 23.13
C GLY A 82 -29.32 -50.42 22.92
N PHE A 83 -28.79 -49.20 23.00
CA PHE A 83 -29.50 -47.98 22.63
C PHE A 83 -29.16 -47.60 21.20
N GLU A 84 -30.05 -46.90 20.53
CA GLU A 84 -29.80 -46.34 19.20
C GLU A 84 -29.85 -44.82 19.27
N LEU A 85 -28.74 -44.19 18.91
CA LEU A 85 -28.63 -42.73 18.82
C LEU A 85 -29.32 -42.24 17.55
N SER A 86 -30.24 -41.30 17.69
CA SER A 86 -30.96 -40.70 16.56
C SER A 86 -30.38 -39.36 16.15
N ASP A 87 -30.00 -38.53 17.12
CA ASP A 87 -29.43 -37.20 16.85
C ASP A 87 -28.68 -36.66 18.08
N VAL A 88 -27.68 -35.81 17.83
CA VAL A 88 -26.94 -35.04 18.82
C VAL A 88 -26.95 -33.58 18.41
N LEU A 89 -27.62 -32.75 19.20
CA LEU A 89 -27.69 -31.32 18.96
C LEU A 89 -26.83 -30.59 19.97
N LEU A 90 -25.72 -30.05 19.50
CA LEU A 90 -24.97 -29.04 20.24
C LEU A 90 -25.71 -27.72 20.10
N ARG A 91 -26.08 -27.08 21.22
CA ARG A 91 -26.84 -25.82 21.21
C ARG A 91 -25.92 -24.64 21.50
N ASN A 92 -25.83 -24.28 22.77
CA ASN A 92 -25.08 -23.13 23.25
C ASN A 92 -23.72 -23.60 23.77
N ILE A 93 -22.67 -22.88 23.40
CA ILE A 93 -21.31 -23.05 23.94
C ILE A 93 -20.91 -21.67 24.42
N SER A 94 -20.68 -21.54 25.72
CA SER A 94 -20.30 -20.29 26.35
C SER A 94 -19.10 -20.50 27.24
N PHE A 95 -18.22 -19.51 27.28
CA PHE A 95 -17.03 -19.48 28.12
C PHE A 95 -17.28 -18.54 29.31
N SER A 96 -16.39 -18.57 30.31
CA SER A 96 -16.47 -17.58 31.38
C SER A 96 -16.30 -16.16 30.82
N ASP A 97 -16.98 -15.17 31.43
CA ASP A 97 -16.94 -13.78 30.99
C ASP A 97 -15.49 -13.25 30.88
N ALA A 98 -14.65 -13.63 31.84
CA ALA A 98 -13.23 -13.26 31.85
C ALA A 98 -12.45 -13.81 30.64
N PHE A 99 -12.78 -15.03 30.19
CA PHE A 99 -12.14 -15.63 29.02
C PHE A 99 -12.64 -15.00 27.72
N THR A 100 -13.96 -14.81 27.61
CA THR A 100 -14.56 -14.12 26.46
C THR A 100 -13.92 -12.74 26.28
N GLN A 101 -13.77 -11.98 27.37
CA GLN A 101 -13.08 -10.68 27.34
C GLN A 101 -11.61 -10.80 26.93
N ALA A 102 -10.87 -11.78 27.45
CA ALA A 102 -9.46 -11.97 27.09
C ALA A 102 -9.28 -12.32 25.60
N ILE A 103 -10.20 -13.11 25.02
CA ILE A 103 -10.20 -13.42 23.58
C ILE A 103 -10.52 -12.17 22.76
N GLU A 104 -11.52 -11.40 23.15
CA GLU A 104 -11.86 -10.13 22.50
C GLU A 104 -10.68 -9.15 22.54
N ASP A 105 -10.05 -8.98 23.70
CA ASP A 105 -8.87 -8.12 23.88
C ASP A 105 -7.68 -8.59 23.01
N LYS A 106 -7.42 -9.91 22.98
CA LYS A 106 -6.40 -10.51 22.12
C LYS A 106 -6.70 -10.25 20.65
N GLN A 107 -7.94 -10.42 20.22
CA GLN A 107 -8.35 -10.18 18.84
C GLN A 107 -8.22 -8.71 18.45
N ILE A 108 -8.54 -7.79 19.37
CA ILE A 108 -8.36 -6.35 19.18
C ILE A 108 -6.88 -6.02 19.02
N GLU A 109 -6.01 -6.55 19.88
CA GLU A 109 -4.58 -6.30 19.80
C GLU A 109 -3.93 -6.96 18.57
N GLU A 110 -4.36 -8.15 18.17
CA GLU A 110 -3.94 -8.77 16.91
C GLU A 110 -4.37 -7.94 15.70
N GLN A 111 -5.62 -7.46 15.68
CA GLN A 111 -6.12 -6.58 14.62
C GLN A 111 -5.33 -5.26 14.58
N ARG A 112 -5.03 -4.69 15.75
CA ARG A 112 -4.22 -3.47 15.87
C ARG A 112 -2.80 -3.68 15.37
N LEU A 113 -2.18 -4.81 15.72
CA LEU A 113 -0.86 -5.18 15.23
C LEU A 113 -0.87 -5.32 13.72
N GLN A 114 -1.85 -6.03 13.16
CA GLN A 114 -2.00 -6.20 11.71
C GLN A 114 -2.17 -4.86 10.99
N GLN A 115 -3.01 -3.97 11.53
CA GLN A 115 -3.17 -2.61 10.99
C GLN A 115 -1.85 -1.82 11.04
N SER A 116 -1.08 -1.95 12.13
CA SER A 116 0.19 -1.26 12.28
C SER A 116 1.24 -1.75 11.27
N VAL A 117 1.30 -3.06 11.01
CA VAL A 117 2.18 -3.68 10.02
C VAL A 117 1.80 -3.20 8.62
N THR A 118 0.52 -3.30 8.25
CA THR A 118 0.05 -2.82 6.95
C THR A 118 0.28 -1.31 6.77
N ALA A 119 0.13 -0.51 7.82
CA ALA A 119 0.43 0.92 7.77
C ALA A 119 1.93 1.21 7.60
N ALA A 120 2.80 0.40 8.21
CA ALA A 120 4.25 0.50 8.04
C ALA A 120 4.66 0.11 6.61
N GLU A 121 4.16 -1.02 6.10
CA GLU A 121 4.39 -1.48 4.73
C GLU A 121 3.93 -0.45 3.68
N ARG A 122 2.76 0.17 3.89
CA ARG A 122 2.29 1.26 3.02
C ARG A 122 3.23 2.47 3.03
N ARG A 123 3.67 2.90 4.22
CA ARG A 123 4.62 4.02 4.35
C ARG A 123 5.96 3.72 3.67
N GLU A 124 6.45 2.50 3.81
CA GLU A 124 7.67 2.06 3.12
C GLU A 124 7.49 2.06 1.61
N ALA A 125 6.40 1.45 1.12
CA ALA A 125 6.09 1.40 -0.31
C ALA A 125 5.93 2.80 -0.93
N GLU A 126 5.26 3.72 -0.22
CA GLU A 126 5.13 5.13 -0.64
C GLU A 126 6.48 5.84 -0.68
N ALA A 127 7.33 5.66 0.35
CA ALA A 127 8.66 6.25 0.37
C ALA A 127 9.54 5.75 -0.77
N THR A 128 9.54 4.44 -1.04
CA THR A 128 10.25 3.84 -2.17
C THR A 128 9.69 4.31 -3.51
N GLY A 129 8.35 4.40 -3.64
CA GLY A 129 7.69 4.92 -4.83
C GLY A 129 8.10 6.36 -5.14
N ASN A 130 8.12 7.22 -4.12
CA ASN A 130 8.53 8.62 -4.25
C ASN A 130 10.02 8.76 -4.60
N ALA A 131 10.89 7.97 -3.96
CA ALA A 131 12.32 7.97 -4.28
C ALA A 131 12.57 7.53 -5.73
N ASN A 132 11.89 6.47 -6.19
CA ASN A 132 11.99 6.00 -7.56
C ASN A 132 11.45 7.03 -8.56
N ALA A 133 10.31 7.66 -8.27
CA ALA A 133 9.75 8.72 -9.11
C ALA A 133 10.74 9.89 -9.26
N ALA A 134 11.35 10.36 -8.15
CA ALA A 134 12.34 11.42 -8.17
C ALA A 134 13.58 11.06 -9.03
N ILE A 135 14.07 9.82 -8.91
CA ILE A 135 15.19 9.32 -9.73
C ILE A 135 14.82 9.33 -11.22
N GLN A 136 13.61 8.88 -11.58
CA GLN A 136 13.19 8.86 -12.97
C GLN A 136 12.95 10.25 -13.55
N THR A 137 12.39 11.18 -12.77
CA THR A 137 12.28 12.58 -13.17
C THR A 137 13.67 13.19 -13.41
N ALA A 138 14.61 13.01 -12.47
CA ALA A 138 15.96 13.54 -12.62
C ALA A 138 16.69 12.95 -13.84
N ARG A 139 16.48 11.66 -14.13
CA ARG A 139 17.02 11.01 -15.34
C ARG A 139 16.38 11.56 -16.60
N GLY A 140 15.06 11.71 -16.64
CA GLY A 140 14.34 12.29 -17.76
C GLY A 140 14.78 13.73 -18.07
N ASP A 141 14.95 14.55 -17.03
CA ASP A 141 15.43 15.92 -17.17
C ASP A 141 16.88 15.98 -17.69
N ALA A 142 17.75 15.11 -17.19
CA ALA A 142 19.14 15.02 -17.65
C ALA A 142 19.22 14.57 -19.12
N GLU A 143 18.41 13.59 -19.51
CA GLU A 143 18.32 13.10 -20.89
C GLU A 143 17.75 14.17 -21.82
N ALA A 144 16.68 14.86 -21.43
CA ALA A 144 16.10 15.96 -22.19
C ALA A 144 17.11 17.07 -22.47
N ARG A 145 17.89 17.48 -21.44
CA ARG A 145 18.97 18.48 -21.61
C ARG A 145 20.07 18.00 -22.55
N LEU A 146 20.47 16.73 -22.46
CA LEU A 146 21.46 16.14 -23.36
C LEU A 146 20.98 16.14 -24.81
N VAL A 147 19.73 15.76 -25.04
CA VAL A 147 19.12 15.76 -26.38
C VAL A 147 19.04 17.18 -26.93
N GLN A 148 18.60 18.14 -26.12
CA GLN A 148 18.55 19.54 -26.52
C GLN A 148 19.93 20.10 -26.87
N ALA A 149 20.93 19.90 -26.01
CA ALA A 149 22.29 20.37 -26.26
C ALA A 149 22.91 19.76 -27.53
N ARG A 150 22.63 18.48 -27.80
CA ARG A 150 23.05 17.82 -29.05
C ARG A 150 22.36 18.43 -30.27
N ALA A 151 21.05 18.65 -30.19
CA ALA A 151 20.27 19.25 -31.28
C ALA A 151 20.76 20.68 -31.59
N GLU A 152 21.04 21.49 -30.56
CA GLU A 152 21.61 22.84 -30.71
C GLU A 152 23.01 22.80 -31.33
N ALA A 153 23.89 21.91 -30.84
CA ALA A 153 25.23 21.74 -31.39
C ALA A 153 25.21 21.30 -32.87
N GLU A 154 24.31 20.38 -33.23
CA GLU A 154 24.15 19.93 -34.61
C GLU A 154 23.58 21.04 -35.50
N GLY A 155 22.60 21.82 -35.01
CA GLY A 155 22.09 22.99 -35.70
C GLY A 155 23.18 24.04 -35.97
N LEU A 156 23.99 24.37 -34.96
CA LEU A 156 25.12 25.30 -35.09
C LEU A 156 26.17 24.77 -36.07
N ARG A 157 26.45 23.46 -36.05
CA ARG A 157 27.38 22.83 -36.99
C ARG A 157 26.90 22.98 -38.44
N LEU A 158 25.61 22.72 -38.69
CA LEU A 158 25.01 22.89 -40.03
C LEU A 158 25.08 24.35 -40.51
N ILE A 159 24.80 25.31 -39.62
CA ILE A 159 24.94 26.75 -39.93
C ILE A 159 26.40 27.09 -40.26
N SER A 160 27.34 26.61 -39.44
CA SER A 160 28.78 26.84 -39.65
C SER A 160 29.26 26.26 -40.99
N ASP A 161 28.84 25.03 -41.33
CA ASP A 161 29.17 24.39 -42.60
C ASP A 161 28.65 25.22 -43.80
N GLN A 162 27.42 25.74 -43.71
CA GLN A 162 26.84 26.61 -44.75
C GLN A 162 27.58 27.95 -44.88
N LEU A 163 27.99 28.52 -43.74
CA LEU A 163 28.69 29.80 -43.71
C LEU A 163 30.10 29.71 -44.29
N ALA A 164 30.80 28.61 -44.03
CA ALA A 164 32.10 28.32 -44.64
C ALA A 164 32.00 28.18 -46.16
N ALA A 165 30.91 27.58 -46.66
CA ALA A 165 30.66 27.47 -48.09
C ALA A 165 30.27 28.81 -48.76
N ASN A 166 29.60 29.71 -48.03
CA ASN A 166 29.09 30.97 -48.57
C ASN A 166 29.34 32.16 -47.60
N PRO A 167 30.49 32.85 -47.69
CA PRO A 167 30.85 33.93 -46.76
C PRO A 167 29.85 35.10 -46.71
N ASN A 168 29.17 35.38 -47.83
CA ASN A 168 28.19 36.46 -47.93
C ASN A 168 26.84 36.16 -47.24
N LEU A 169 26.62 34.91 -46.79
CA LEU A 169 25.37 34.51 -46.11
C LEU A 169 25.19 35.23 -44.77
N LEU A 170 26.30 35.50 -44.05
CA LEU A 170 26.30 36.29 -42.81
C LEU A 170 25.73 37.69 -43.04
N GLN A 171 26.14 38.36 -44.12
CA GLN A 171 25.62 39.68 -44.49
C GLN A 171 24.13 39.62 -44.82
N TYR A 172 23.68 38.59 -45.53
CA TYR A 172 22.26 38.42 -45.86
C TYR A 172 21.39 38.17 -44.62
N ILE A 173 21.81 37.26 -43.71
CA ILE A 173 21.11 37.00 -42.44
C ILE A 173 21.09 38.26 -41.57
N TYR A 174 22.20 38.99 -41.51
CA TYR A 174 22.26 40.26 -40.79
C TYR A 174 21.26 41.27 -41.36
N ILE A 175 21.26 41.50 -42.67
CA ILE A 175 20.30 42.41 -43.32
C ILE A 175 18.84 41.98 -43.08
N GLN A 176 18.56 40.67 -42.98
CA GLN A 176 17.21 40.18 -42.65
C GLN A 176 16.85 40.24 -41.15
N SER A 177 17.82 40.13 -40.25
CA SER A 177 17.57 40.19 -38.79
C SER A 177 17.47 41.62 -38.26
N LEU A 178 17.89 42.60 -39.08
CA LEU A 178 17.54 44.01 -38.90
C LEU A 178 16.03 44.16 -39.11
N GLY A 179 15.26 44.16 -38.01
CA GLY A 179 13.83 44.50 -38.06
C GLY A 179 13.60 45.92 -38.60
N ASP A 180 12.35 46.24 -38.95
CA ASP A 180 11.89 47.44 -39.67
C ASP A 180 12.37 48.82 -39.12
N ASN A 181 13.06 48.85 -37.97
CA ASN A 181 13.49 50.04 -37.25
C ASN A 181 15.02 50.29 -37.29
N VAL A 182 15.80 49.61 -38.14
CA VAL A 182 17.26 49.84 -38.21
C VAL A 182 17.67 50.58 -39.49
N SER A 183 18.19 51.79 -39.34
CA SER A 183 18.71 52.62 -40.44
C SER A 183 20.14 52.22 -40.79
N LEU A 184 20.33 51.59 -41.95
CA LEU A 184 21.65 51.18 -42.47
C LEU A 184 22.44 52.41 -42.96
N ALA A 185 23.46 52.84 -42.23
CA ALA A 185 24.41 53.86 -42.66
C ALA A 185 25.64 53.21 -43.32
N LEU A 186 25.72 53.23 -44.66
CA LEU A 186 26.89 52.78 -45.42
C LEU A 186 27.98 53.86 -45.38
N ILE A 187 29.06 53.61 -44.62
CA ILE A 187 30.22 54.50 -44.57
C ILE A 187 31.32 53.95 -45.51
N PRO A 188 31.63 54.63 -46.63
CA PRO A 188 32.70 54.20 -47.52
C PRO A 188 34.07 54.37 -46.87
N SER A 189 34.93 53.36 -47.02
CA SER A 189 36.18 53.17 -46.26
C SER A 189 37.37 54.05 -46.68
N ASN A 190 37.16 55.13 -47.44
CA ASN A 190 38.28 55.90 -48.01
C ASN A 190 38.20 57.42 -47.83
N THR A 191 37.47 57.90 -46.82
CA THR A 191 37.45 59.31 -46.43
C THR A 191 37.74 59.44 -44.93
N PRO A 192 38.69 60.29 -44.50
CA PRO A 192 38.88 60.57 -43.08
C PRO A 192 37.66 61.35 -42.57
N PHE A 193 36.93 60.79 -41.60
CA PHE A 193 35.81 61.47 -40.97
C PHE A 193 36.26 62.16 -39.68
N LEU A 194 35.86 63.43 -39.53
CA LEU A 194 35.82 64.12 -38.24
C LEU A 194 34.40 63.97 -37.70
N PHE A 195 34.23 63.18 -36.65
CA PHE A 195 32.95 63.09 -35.94
C PHE A 195 32.84 64.29 -35.00
N ASP A 196 31.86 65.16 -35.25
CA ASP A 196 31.35 66.06 -34.22
C ASP A 196 30.13 65.39 -33.57
N SER A 197 30.16 65.31 -32.23
CA SER A 197 29.13 64.74 -31.35
C SER A 197 27.70 65.21 -31.64
N SER A 198 27.54 66.37 -32.29
CA SER A 198 26.27 66.94 -32.73
C SER A 198 25.55 66.11 -33.80
N THR A 199 26.27 65.35 -34.63
CA THR A 199 25.67 64.54 -35.71
C THR A 199 24.90 63.31 -35.21
N PHE A 200 25.18 62.83 -33.99
CA PHE A 200 24.42 61.73 -33.39
C PHE A 200 23.06 62.17 -32.84
N THR A 201 22.90 63.45 -32.52
CA THR A 201 21.64 63.98 -31.94
C THR A 201 20.54 64.14 -32.99
N GLU A 202 20.88 64.27 -34.27
CA GLU A 202 19.89 64.40 -35.36
C GLU A 202 19.35 63.06 -35.87
N LEU A 203 20.03 61.93 -35.62
CA LEU A 203 19.62 60.61 -36.13
C LEU A 203 18.48 59.96 -35.33
N ALA A 204 18.10 60.53 -34.17
CA ALA A 204 16.95 60.07 -33.40
C ALA A 204 16.35 61.26 -32.62
N PRO A 205 15.18 61.79 -33.00
CA PRO A 205 14.51 62.83 -32.22
C PRO A 205 14.14 62.25 -30.85
N GLY A 206 14.88 62.67 -29.81
CA GLY A 206 14.67 62.23 -28.42
C GLY A 206 15.86 61.54 -27.73
N PHE A 207 17.02 61.41 -28.38
CA PHE A 207 18.22 60.90 -27.70
C PHE A 207 18.80 61.95 -26.73
N VAL A 208 18.88 61.60 -25.45
CA VAL A 208 19.57 62.38 -24.41
C VAL A 208 20.84 61.63 -24.04
N ALA A 209 22.00 62.23 -24.32
CA ALA A 209 23.27 61.64 -23.93
C ALA A 209 23.36 61.52 -22.40
N PRO A 210 23.72 60.34 -21.85
CA PRO A 210 23.91 60.20 -20.42
C PRO A 210 25.07 61.10 -19.93
N ALA A 211 24.93 61.67 -18.74
CA ALA A 211 25.93 62.56 -18.16
C ALA A 211 27.28 61.84 -18.04
N VAL A 212 28.33 62.44 -18.62
CA VAL A 212 29.69 61.94 -18.50
C VAL A 212 30.09 61.99 -17.02
N PRO A 213 30.43 60.86 -16.38
CA PRO A 213 30.94 60.87 -15.02
C PRO A 213 32.23 61.69 -14.98
N ALA A 214 32.35 62.59 -14.00
CA ALA A 214 33.59 63.32 -13.77
C ALA A 214 34.71 62.30 -13.49
N LEU A 215 35.84 62.43 -14.20
CA LEU A 215 37.06 61.68 -13.93
C LEU A 215 37.47 61.93 -12.48
N GLU A 216 37.31 60.92 -11.61
CA GLU A 216 37.99 60.91 -10.33
C GLU A 216 39.50 60.90 -10.61
N ALA A 217 40.18 61.95 -10.16
CA ALA A 217 41.63 62.00 -10.21
C ALA A 217 42.18 60.86 -9.34
N THR A 218 42.84 59.90 -9.98
CA THR A 218 43.67 58.90 -9.30
C THR A 218 44.68 59.63 -8.41
N PRO A 219 44.77 59.34 -7.10
CA PRO A 219 45.89 59.83 -6.32
C PRO A 219 47.17 59.16 -6.83
N GLU A 220 48.14 59.99 -7.22
CA GLU A 220 49.53 59.57 -7.42
C GLU A 220 50.09 58.94 -6.12
N GLY A 221 51.01 58.00 -6.32
CA GLY A 221 51.36 56.99 -5.33
C GLY A 221 52.21 57.45 -4.14
N GLU A 222 52.30 56.54 -3.18
CA GLU A 222 53.50 56.11 -2.44
C GLU A 222 53.29 54.67 -1.96
#